data_AF-A0A3C1G1E3-F1
#
_entry.id   AF-A0A3C1G1E3-F1
#
_cell.length_a   1.000
_cell.length_b   1.000
_cell.length_c   1.000
_cell.angle_alpha   90.00
_cell.angle_beta   90.00
_cell.angle_gamma   90.00
#
_symmetry.space_group_name_H-M   'P 1'
#
loop_
_entity.id
_entity.type
_entity.pdbx_description
1 polymer ?
#
loop_
_entity_poly.entity_id
_entity_poly.type
_entity_poly.pdbx_seq_one_letter_code
_entity_poly.pdbx_strand_id
1 'polypeptide(L)'
;MNISDPFENRKECTSHPFRCWVCIGVFLLAFSWVFVLYDPLASAGPETILDLQPFRQTSSIEIKDAQGSKGLATLINLNANVNAWYLLRLDWRGGVTESYHLENADPEKQRLALDSHNPSGLAIDHGKDRSVCELWAGNSRDRLTQARKSGVPYAPLCDGKLYARNPTKGHQTPIEAVTEFLRKNVPGGEEIVSFVRDTFFAYLYERKAEEKVQERPSERLSQEEANSGPASASLDPREGNRTVKPTDLGIEIRQPSPNGMAPGVWYPAKENPGIYVSVIVPKLIAPEVMRSYRNVVNGLDNVELEGLVYLVAFDLGRFDLHYSLGTEHPEVGWSSHIPDQMRNLAFPGPDGIGTSAPLVRTGLVSPTDISHTAATFTGGFKRVHGAFKYGPLAFKNRGSHYGFLENGVVFSRLQPELATIYVLNDGSTEMKTWTESDNDLLPRVRYARQNGVPIIAGVDPASHLSVPGSLVGRWGPGNWSGSEDMKLRAMRAGVGLQEFRGRRFLLYAFFWSATPSAMARVFQAYQCRYAMLLDMNALVHTYLAIYKRNDANLYVQHLIRGMSEVDITVKGRYVPRFLGYADDRDFFYLTRKEMP
;
A
#
# COMPACT_ATOMS: atom_id res chain seq x y z
N MET A 1 27.68 -9.72 -67.41
CA MET A 1 27.24 -10.56 -66.27
C MET A 1 27.37 -9.74 -64.99
N ASN A 2 26.52 -10.01 -64.01
CA ASN A 2 26.37 -9.20 -62.79
C ASN A 2 27.60 -9.32 -61.86
N ILE A 3 27.90 -8.27 -61.08
CA ILE A 3 27.73 -8.19 -59.61
C ILE A 3 28.43 -6.92 -59.04
N SER A 4 27.65 -6.09 -58.34
CA SER A 4 27.91 -5.05 -57.30
C SER A 4 29.27 -4.31 -57.12
N ASP A 5 29.18 -2.97 -56.98
CA ASP A 5 29.79 -2.03 -55.99
C ASP A 5 31.30 -2.13 -55.60
N PRO A 6 32.02 -1.02 -55.25
CA PRO A 6 31.51 0.08 -54.39
C PRO A 6 32.13 1.52 -54.54
N PHE A 7 31.64 2.45 -53.69
CA PHE A 7 32.35 3.57 -52.99
C PHE A 7 33.14 4.71 -53.73
N GLU A 8 32.81 5.95 -53.31
CA GLU A 8 33.71 7.09 -52.95
C GLU A 8 34.19 8.19 -53.94
N ASN A 9 34.17 9.43 -53.38
CA ASN A 9 34.93 10.67 -53.67
C ASN A 9 34.28 11.80 -54.51
N ARG A 10 34.47 13.12 -54.29
CA ARG A 10 34.81 14.09 -53.18
C ARG A 10 35.48 15.33 -53.86
N LYS A 11 35.26 16.56 -53.34
CA LYS A 11 35.88 17.87 -53.73
C LYS A 11 35.28 18.53 -55.00
N GLU A 12 35.35 19.85 -55.28
CA GLU A 12 35.99 21.08 -54.73
C GLU A 12 35.04 22.29 -55.07
N CYS A 13 34.78 23.35 -54.26
CA CYS A 13 35.59 24.52 -53.82
C CYS A 13 35.49 25.80 -54.72
N THR A 14 35.66 26.99 -54.12
CA THR A 14 35.70 28.38 -54.71
C THR A 14 34.34 29.02 -55.12
N SER A 15 34.08 30.35 -55.07
CA SER A 15 34.84 31.55 -54.62
C SER A 15 33.94 32.75 -54.21
N HIS A 16 34.48 33.65 -53.39
CA HIS A 16 34.00 35.02 -53.04
C HIS A 16 34.63 36.08 -54.02
N PRO A 17 34.58 37.45 -53.86
CA PRO A 17 34.10 38.33 -52.77
C PRO A 17 33.40 39.69 -53.17
N PHE A 18 33.19 40.55 -52.15
CA PHE A 18 33.18 42.05 -52.13
C PHE A 18 31.92 42.89 -52.40
N ARG A 19 31.41 43.52 -51.32
CA ARG A 19 31.51 44.99 -51.12
C ARG A 19 31.37 45.43 -49.65
N CYS A 20 32.36 46.22 -49.19
CA CYS A 20 32.38 47.36 -48.24
C CYS A 20 31.40 47.41 -47.04
N TRP A 21 31.81 47.50 -45.76
CA TRP A 21 32.70 48.43 -45.01
C TRP A 21 31.94 49.48 -44.17
N VAL A 22 32.42 49.65 -42.91
CA VAL A 22 32.22 50.78 -41.95
C VAL A 22 30.83 50.87 -41.27
N CYS A 23 30.69 51.00 -39.93
CA CYS A 23 31.60 50.70 -38.79
C CYS A 23 30.85 50.81 -37.42
N ILE A 24 31.43 50.24 -36.35
CA ILE A 24 31.16 50.48 -34.90
C ILE A 24 29.72 50.14 -34.42
N GLY A 25 29.47 49.38 -33.35
CA GLY A 25 30.34 48.88 -32.28
C GLY A 25 29.69 49.10 -30.91
N VAL A 26 28.75 48.24 -30.51
CA VAL A 26 28.14 48.23 -29.17
C VAL A 26 28.07 46.79 -28.65
N PHE A 27 28.57 46.58 -27.43
CA PHE A 27 28.45 45.32 -26.70
C PHE A 27 26.97 44.97 -26.46
N LEU A 28 26.54 43.78 -26.88
CA LEU A 28 25.34 43.13 -26.35
C LEU A 28 25.71 41.77 -25.78
N LEU A 29 25.82 41.74 -24.46
CA LEU A 29 25.81 40.51 -23.67
C LEU A 29 24.45 39.83 -23.87
N ALA A 30 24.41 38.80 -24.72
CA ALA A 30 23.24 37.94 -24.82
C ALA A 30 23.10 37.15 -23.51
N PHE A 31 22.20 37.60 -22.64
CA PHE A 31 21.74 36.85 -21.48
C PHE A 31 21.02 35.58 -21.96
N SER A 32 21.76 34.49 -22.07
CA SER A 32 21.20 33.15 -22.17
C SER A 32 20.52 32.81 -20.84
N TRP A 33 19.22 33.11 -20.73
CA TRP A 33 18.37 32.63 -19.65
C TRP A 33 18.22 31.11 -19.78
N VAL A 34 19.20 30.39 -19.24
CA VAL A 34 19.02 28.98 -18.89
C VAL A 34 17.99 28.96 -17.78
N PHE A 35 16.74 28.64 -18.11
CA PHE A 35 15.77 28.16 -17.14
C PHE A 35 16.30 26.83 -16.58
N VAL A 36 17.09 26.93 -15.52
CA VAL A 36 17.27 25.83 -14.59
C VAL A 36 15.88 25.58 -14.01
N LEU A 37 15.25 24.47 -14.43
CA LEU A 37 14.08 23.95 -13.76
C LEU A 37 14.50 23.62 -12.32
N TYR A 38 14.16 24.53 -11.42
CA TYR A 38 14.36 24.37 -10.00
C TYR A 38 13.37 23.30 -9.55
N ASP A 39 13.82 22.05 -9.46
CA ASP A 39 13.07 20.98 -8.81
C ASP A 39 12.97 21.35 -7.32
N PRO A 40 11.78 21.74 -6.81
CA PRO A 40 11.65 22.25 -5.44
C PRO A 40 11.87 21.16 -4.38
N LEU A 41 12.02 19.90 -4.81
CA LEU A 41 12.16 18.72 -3.96
C LEU A 41 13.57 18.09 -4.04
N ALA A 42 14.49 18.66 -4.82
CA ALA A 42 15.85 18.18 -4.95
C ALA A 42 16.78 18.75 -3.85
N SER A 43 16.76 18.16 -2.66
CA SER A 43 17.78 18.45 -1.63
C SER A 43 19.19 18.07 -2.12
N ALA A 44 20.16 18.93 -1.80
CA ALA A 44 21.58 18.74 -2.12
C ALA A 44 22.35 17.92 -1.05
N GLY A 45 21.66 17.37 -0.04
CA GLY A 45 22.27 16.60 1.05
C GLY A 45 21.34 15.50 1.59
N PRO A 46 21.83 14.64 2.50
CA PRO A 46 21.01 13.62 3.14
C PRO A 46 19.82 14.26 3.87
N GLU A 47 18.63 13.73 3.62
CA GLU A 47 17.38 14.23 4.21
C GLU A 47 17.09 13.48 5.52
N THR A 48 16.34 14.11 6.43
CA THR A 48 15.69 13.42 7.54
C THR A 48 14.24 13.10 7.17
N ILE A 49 13.60 12.19 7.91
CA ILE A 49 12.16 11.93 7.76
C ILE A 49 11.30 13.19 7.95
N LEU A 50 11.78 14.22 8.66
CA LEU A 50 11.05 15.47 8.84
C LEU A 50 11.16 16.39 7.62
N ASP A 51 12.24 16.31 6.85
CA ASP A 51 12.44 17.08 5.63
C ASP A 51 11.49 16.60 4.51
N LEU A 52 11.17 15.31 4.51
CA LEU A 52 10.12 14.70 3.67
C LEU A 52 8.68 15.18 3.97
N GLN A 53 8.44 15.98 5.02
CA GLN A 53 7.09 16.41 5.39
C GLN A 53 6.84 17.87 4.98
N PRO A 54 6.44 18.17 3.74
CA PRO A 54 6.23 19.54 3.26
C PRO A 54 5.04 20.26 3.93
N PHE A 55 4.09 19.51 4.52
CA PHE A 55 2.86 20.06 5.12
C PHE A 55 2.92 20.21 6.65
N ARG A 56 4.13 20.11 7.21
CA ARG A 56 4.36 20.20 8.66
C ARG A 56 4.15 21.62 9.19
N GLN A 57 3.62 21.74 10.40
CA GLN A 57 3.54 23.00 11.14
C GLN A 57 4.27 22.86 12.48
N THR A 58 5.10 23.84 12.81
CA THR A 58 5.95 23.82 14.00
C THR A 58 5.60 24.97 14.94
N SER A 59 5.52 24.68 16.23
CA SER A 59 5.40 25.67 17.31
C SER A 59 6.42 25.35 18.41
N SER A 60 6.89 26.37 19.14
CA SER A 60 7.83 26.18 20.24
C SER A 60 7.56 27.14 21.41
N ILE A 61 7.82 26.70 22.64
CA ILE A 61 7.75 27.54 23.86
C ILE A 61 8.95 27.23 24.79
N GLU A 62 9.37 28.22 25.59
CA GLU A 62 10.27 27.96 26.70
C GLU A 62 9.58 27.09 27.77
N ILE A 63 10.28 26.09 28.28
CA ILE A 63 9.80 25.17 29.32
C ILE A 63 10.76 25.10 30.51
N LYS A 64 10.25 24.58 31.62
CA LYS A 64 11.04 24.24 32.82
C LYS A 64 10.64 22.87 33.34
N ASP A 65 11.61 22.08 33.79
CA ASP A 65 11.33 20.85 34.53
C ASP A 65 10.95 21.17 36.00
N ALA A 66 10.65 20.12 36.78
CA ALA A 66 10.34 20.25 38.21
C ALA A 66 11.54 20.65 39.08
N GLN A 67 12.76 20.61 38.53
CA GLN A 67 14.03 20.96 39.17
C GLN A 67 14.48 22.39 38.83
N GLY A 68 13.76 23.09 37.94
CA GLY A 68 14.06 24.44 37.47
C GLY A 68 14.98 24.52 36.24
N SER A 69 15.40 23.39 35.67
CA SER A 69 16.18 23.34 34.44
C SER A 69 15.35 23.90 33.28
N LYS A 70 15.91 24.87 32.55
CA LYS A 70 15.24 25.46 31.38
C LYS A 70 15.45 24.59 30.14
N GLY A 71 14.43 24.53 29.29
CA GLY A 71 14.48 23.90 27.98
C GLY A 71 13.59 24.60 26.96
N LEU A 72 13.48 24.00 25.78
CA LEU A 72 12.55 24.38 24.72
C LEU A 72 11.65 23.18 24.40
N ALA A 73 10.33 23.33 24.49
CA ALA A 73 9.41 22.39 23.86
C ALA A 73 9.20 22.82 22.41
N THR A 74 9.22 21.87 21.48
CA THR A 74 8.85 22.08 20.08
C THR A 74 7.85 21.02 19.66
N LEU A 75 6.65 21.42 19.25
CA LEU A 75 5.60 20.56 18.75
C LEU A 75 5.48 20.73 17.24
N ILE A 76 5.67 19.64 16.51
CA ILE A 76 5.59 19.56 15.05
C ILE A 76 4.36 18.74 14.69
N ASN A 77 3.30 19.36 14.18
CA ASN A 77 2.22 18.65 13.48
C ASN A 77 2.78 18.20 12.12
N LEU A 78 2.75 16.90 11.80
CA LEU A 78 3.43 16.39 10.60
C LEU A 78 2.66 16.67 9.31
N ASN A 79 1.34 16.84 9.40
CA ASN A 79 0.48 17.32 8.30
C ASN A 79 -0.78 17.96 8.88
N ALA A 80 -0.86 19.30 8.86
CA ALA A 80 -1.93 20.03 9.53
C ALA A 80 -3.35 19.80 8.97
N ASN A 81 -3.48 19.31 7.74
CA ASN A 81 -4.78 18.99 7.11
C ASN A 81 -5.30 17.60 7.47
N VAL A 82 -4.42 16.71 7.95
CA VAL A 82 -4.75 15.35 8.39
C VAL A 82 -4.74 15.25 9.91
N ASN A 83 -3.85 16.00 10.57
CA ASN A 83 -3.86 16.31 11.99
C ASN A 83 -3.79 15.10 12.94
N ALA A 84 -3.33 13.96 12.42
CA ALA A 84 -3.24 12.69 13.14
C ALA A 84 -1.95 12.53 13.94
N TRP A 85 -0.79 12.88 13.38
CA TRP A 85 0.50 12.63 14.01
C TRP A 85 1.33 13.88 14.25
N TYR A 86 2.01 13.87 15.39
CA TYR A 86 2.86 14.95 15.87
C TYR A 86 4.21 14.40 16.35
N LEU A 87 5.27 15.19 16.18
CA LEU A 87 6.52 14.99 16.91
C LEU A 87 6.66 16.06 17.99
N LEU A 88 6.67 15.64 19.26
CA LEU A 88 7.03 16.50 20.38
C LEU A 88 8.53 16.32 20.67
N ARG A 89 9.27 17.43 20.64
CA ARG A 89 10.67 17.51 21.03
C ARG A 89 10.83 18.31 22.32
N LEU A 90 11.67 17.80 23.23
CA LEU A 90 12.07 18.50 24.45
C LEU A 90 13.60 18.68 24.42
N ASP A 91 14.04 19.93 24.25
CA ASP A 91 15.45 20.31 24.16
C ASP A 91 15.88 20.96 25.49
N TRP A 92 16.34 20.17 26.45
CA TRP A 92 16.79 20.63 27.77
C TRP A 92 18.23 21.18 27.72
N ARG A 93 18.50 22.32 28.39
CA ARG A 93 19.85 22.93 28.37
C ARG A 93 20.89 22.00 29.02
N GLY A 94 21.88 21.60 28.22
CA GLY A 94 22.96 20.69 28.66
C GLY A 94 22.57 19.20 28.68
N GLY A 95 21.35 18.87 28.25
CA GLY A 95 20.87 17.50 28.09
C GLY A 95 20.85 17.03 26.64
N VAL A 96 20.34 15.82 26.42
CA VAL A 96 20.06 15.26 25.09
C VAL A 96 18.64 15.67 24.67
N THR A 97 18.45 16.04 23.40
CA THR A 97 17.11 16.22 22.81
C THR A 97 16.29 14.96 22.93
N GLU A 98 15.14 15.04 23.61
CA GLU A 98 14.16 13.96 23.61
C GLU A 98 13.15 14.14 22.50
N SER A 99 12.67 13.04 21.90
CA SER A 99 11.64 13.04 20.87
C SER A 99 10.56 12.01 21.16
N TYR A 100 9.30 12.40 21.01
CA TYR A 100 8.13 11.56 21.25
C TYR A 100 7.20 11.65 20.03
N HIS A 101 6.95 10.53 19.38
CA HIS A 101 5.96 10.43 18.31
C HIS A 101 4.58 10.28 18.96
N LEU A 102 3.70 11.27 18.77
CA LEU A 102 2.38 11.33 19.38
C LEU A 102 1.30 11.15 18.32
N GLU A 103 0.27 10.38 18.65
CA GLU A 103 -0.93 10.20 17.85
C GLU A 103 -2.12 10.87 18.53
N ASN A 104 -2.86 11.64 17.73
CA ASN A 104 -4.10 12.30 18.08
C ASN A 104 -5.26 11.31 17.91
N ALA A 105 -5.98 10.99 18.99
CA ALA A 105 -7.05 9.99 18.97
C ALA A 105 -8.33 10.43 18.23
N ASP A 106 -8.51 11.74 18.01
CA ASP A 106 -9.64 12.31 17.26
C ASP A 106 -9.11 13.40 16.31
N PRO A 107 -8.43 13.03 15.21
CA PRO A 107 -7.76 13.99 14.32
C PRO A 107 -8.69 15.03 13.70
N GLU A 108 -9.99 14.74 13.63
CA GLU A 108 -10.98 15.61 13.00
C GLU A 108 -11.44 16.70 13.97
N LYS A 109 -11.80 16.34 15.21
CA LYS A 109 -12.39 17.28 16.19
C LYS A 109 -11.38 17.82 17.22
N GLN A 110 -10.26 17.14 17.42
CA GLN A 110 -9.23 17.52 18.40
C GLN A 110 -8.03 18.22 17.73
N ARG A 111 -7.48 19.27 18.38
CA ARG A 111 -6.24 19.95 17.99
C ARG A 111 -5.29 20.03 19.19
N LEU A 112 -4.00 19.87 18.93
CA LEU A 112 -2.94 19.93 19.94
C LEU A 112 -2.09 21.18 19.75
N ALA A 113 -1.81 21.88 20.84
CA ALA A 113 -0.99 23.09 20.85
C ALA A 113 -0.08 23.15 22.09
N LEU A 114 1.02 23.90 21.97
CA LEU A 114 1.79 24.37 23.12
C LEU A 114 1.13 25.65 23.67
N ASP A 115 1.11 25.82 24.99
CA ASP A 115 0.56 27.01 25.66
C ASP A 115 1.61 27.59 26.61
N SER A 116 2.00 28.85 26.42
CA SER A 116 2.98 29.52 27.29
C SER A 116 2.47 29.72 28.73
N HIS A 117 1.17 29.67 28.97
CA HIS A 117 0.56 29.71 30.30
C HIS A 117 0.58 28.32 30.99
N ASN A 118 0.80 27.24 30.23
CA ASN A 118 1.03 25.90 30.75
C ASN A 118 2.29 25.28 30.12
N PRO A 119 3.50 25.69 30.57
CA PRO A 119 4.78 25.29 29.97
C PRO A 119 5.22 23.85 30.33
N SER A 120 4.29 23.01 30.83
CA SER A 120 4.53 21.69 31.39
C SER A 120 3.72 20.58 30.69
N GLY A 121 2.89 20.94 29.72
CA GLY A 121 1.99 20.05 29.01
C GLY A 121 1.54 20.55 27.64
N LEU A 122 0.59 19.81 27.05
CA LEU A 122 -0.09 20.19 25.81
C LEU A 122 -1.50 20.70 26.12
N ALA A 123 -1.90 21.77 25.44
CA ALA A 123 -3.29 22.13 25.29
C ALA A 123 -3.94 21.20 24.27
N ILE A 124 -5.11 20.67 24.62
CA ILE A 124 -5.95 19.79 23.82
C ILE A 124 -7.30 20.49 23.66
N ASP A 125 -7.51 21.07 22.48
CA ASP A 125 -8.75 21.74 22.10
C ASP A 125 -9.65 20.72 21.36
N HIS A 126 -10.86 20.48 21.86
CA HIS A 126 -11.89 19.63 21.22
C HIS A 126 -13.15 20.45 20.99
N GLY A 127 -13.37 20.88 19.75
CA GLY A 127 -14.44 21.83 19.42
C GLY A 127 -14.31 23.17 20.17
N LYS A 128 -15.08 23.34 21.24
CA LYS A 128 -15.04 24.52 22.14
C LYS A 128 -14.35 24.23 23.49
N ASP A 129 -14.13 22.97 23.82
CA ASP A 129 -13.61 22.55 25.11
C ASP A 129 -12.09 22.48 25.07
N ARG A 130 -11.43 23.32 25.86
CA ARG A 130 -9.97 23.31 26.04
C ARG A 130 -9.62 22.58 27.32
N SER A 131 -8.81 21.53 27.19
CA SER A 131 -8.25 20.78 28.31
C SER A 131 -6.73 20.82 28.27
N VAL A 132 -6.08 20.77 29.43
CA VAL A 132 -4.62 20.78 29.53
C VAL A 132 -4.15 19.40 29.98
N CYS A 133 -3.18 18.84 29.28
CA CYS A 133 -2.53 17.60 29.65
C CYS A 133 -1.08 17.85 30.05
N GLU A 134 -0.83 17.88 31.37
CA GLU A 134 0.50 17.86 31.96
C GLU A 134 1.28 16.62 31.51
N LEU A 135 2.51 16.79 31.02
CA LEU A 135 3.30 15.73 30.37
C LEU A 135 4.76 15.66 30.84
N TRP A 136 5.42 16.80 31.11
CA TRP A 136 6.87 16.86 31.37
C TRP A 136 7.30 17.66 32.63
N ALA A 137 6.37 18.11 33.49
CA ALA A 137 6.72 18.67 34.80
C ALA A 137 5.71 18.32 35.92
N GLY A 138 6.00 18.77 37.15
CA GLY A 138 5.13 18.66 38.32
C GLY A 138 5.22 17.35 39.13
N ASN A 139 4.25 17.13 40.02
CA ASN A 139 4.10 15.88 40.79
C ASN A 139 3.84 14.66 39.88
N SER A 140 3.35 14.90 38.66
CA SER A 140 3.45 14.01 37.52
C SER A 140 4.91 13.79 37.13
N ARG A 141 5.59 12.84 37.78
CA ARG A 141 6.90 12.32 37.33
C ARG A 141 6.79 11.77 35.90
N ASP A 142 7.07 12.63 34.93
CA ASP A 142 7.52 12.25 33.59
C ASP A 142 6.59 11.23 32.88
N ARG A 143 5.34 11.65 32.61
CA ARG A 143 4.35 10.81 31.94
C ARG A 143 4.83 10.34 30.56
N LEU A 144 5.58 11.19 29.85
CA LEU A 144 6.16 10.87 28.56
C LEU A 144 7.20 9.73 28.65
N THR A 145 8.13 9.78 29.61
CA THR A 145 9.06 8.66 29.83
C THR A 145 8.39 7.44 30.44
N GLN A 146 7.35 7.58 31.26
CA GLN A 146 6.55 6.42 31.71
C GLN A 146 5.89 5.73 30.52
N ALA A 147 5.25 6.50 29.62
CA ALA A 147 4.67 5.99 28.39
C ALA A 147 5.74 5.33 27.50
N ARG A 148 6.92 5.95 27.32
CA ARG A 148 8.06 5.37 26.58
C ARG A 148 8.56 4.06 27.22
N LYS A 149 8.73 4.02 28.55
CA LYS A 149 9.21 2.85 29.30
C LYS A 149 8.20 1.71 29.38
N SER A 150 6.92 1.96 29.13
CA SER A 150 5.89 0.91 29.14
C SER A 150 6.11 -0.17 28.07
N GLY A 151 6.78 0.17 26.97
CA GLY A 151 6.96 -0.72 25.81
C GLY A 151 5.67 -1.04 25.04
N VAL A 152 4.51 -0.50 25.46
CA VAL A 152 3.24 -0.68 24.75
C VAL A 152 3.29 0.11 23.44
N PRO A 153 3.00 -0.49 22.26
CA PRO A 153 3.14 0.20 20.97
C PRO A 153 2.36 1.51 20.87
N TYR A 154 1.20 1.58 21.52
CA TYR A 154 0.39 2.77 21.72
C TYR A 154 0.18 3.00 23.22
N ALA A 155 1.09 3.74 23.86
CA ALA A 155 0.99 4.03 25.28
C ALA A 155 0.01 5.20 25.51
N PRO A 156 -1.12 5.00 26.20
CA PRO A 156 -2.13 6.05 26.37
C PRO A 156 -1.62 7.20 27.23
N LEU A 157 -1.98 8.41 26.82
CA LEU A 157 -1.75 9.67 27.50
C LEU A 157 -3.08 10.43 27.60
N CYS A 158 -3.19 11.33 28.57
CA CYS A 158 -4.30 12.29 28.64
C CYS A 158 -5.69 11.60 28.60
N ASP A 159 -5.86 10.55 29.41
CA ASP A 159 -7.08 9.73 29.50
C ASP A 159 -7.53 9.10 28.16
N GLY A 160 -6.55 8.78 27.30
CA GLY A 160 -6.77 8.14 25.99
C GLY A 160 -6.99 9.13 24.85
N LYS A 161 -7.01 10.45 25.11
CA LYS A 161 -7.07 11.48 24.06
C LYS A 161 -5.82 11.50 23.17
N LEU A 162 -4.69 10.98 23.66
CA LEU A 162 -3.42 10.90 22.96
C LEU A 162 -2.76 9.54 23.18
N TYR A 163 -1.93 9.12 22.24
CA TYR A 163 -1.04 7.97 22.40
C TYR A 163 0.41 8.34 22.09
N ALA A 164 1.35 7.95 22.94
CA ALA A 164 2.76 7.90 22.55
C ALA A 164 3.01 6.60 21.78
N ARG A 165 3.48 6.72 20.54
CA ARG A 165 3.85 5.59 19.68
C ARG A 165 5.25 5.12 20.06
N ASN A 166 5.37 3.87 20.51
CA ASN A 166 6.63 3.27 20.94
C ASN A 166 7.15 2.25 19.91
N PRO A 167 8.46 2.23 19.62
CA PRO A 167 9.05 1.17 18.80
C PRO A 167 8.76 -0.20 19.39
N THR A 168 8.33 -1.13 18.53
CA THR A 168 8.11 -2.54 18.87
C THR A 168 8.72 -3.42 17.79
N LYS A 169 9.04 -4.67 18.13
CA LYS A 169 9.48 -5.65 17.14
C LYS A 169 8.25 -6.36 16.59
N GLY A 170 8.01 -6.20 15.29
CA GLY A 170 6.98 -6.93 14.58
C GLY A 170 7.24 -8.44 14.60
N HIS A 171 6.17 -9.21 14.59
CA HIS A 171 6.23 -10.64 14.37
C HIS A 171 6.71 -10.92 12.94
N GLN A 172 7.56 -11.94 12.83
CA GLN A 172 8.03 -12.50 11.57
C GLN A 172 7.93 -14.01 11.71
N THR A 173 7.59 -14.70 10.61
CA THR A 173 7.72 -16.16 10.60
C THR A 173 9.21 -16.53 10.78
N PRO A 174 9.56 -17.66 11.43
CA PRO A 174 10.96 -18.06 11.60
C PRO A 174 11.75 -18.13 10.28
N ILE A 175 11.07 -18.50 9.19
CA ILE A 175 11.65 -18.60 7.85
C ILE A 175 11.91 -17.20 7.25
N GLU A 176 11.04 -16.22 7.47
CA GLU A 176 11.31 -14.82 7.08
C GLU A 176 12.50 -14.27 7.83
N ALA A 177 12.62 -14.51 9.14
CA ALA A 177 13.75 -14.05 9.94
C ALA A 177 15.09 -14.63 9.46
N VAL A 178 15.14 -15.92 9.10
CA VAL A 178 16.33 -16.57 8.52
C VAL A 178 16.62 -16.03 7.10
N THR A 179 15.59 -15.91 6.27
CA THR A 179 15.68 -15.34 4.90
C THR A 179 16.24 -13.92 4.92
N GLU A 180 15.78 -13.10 5.85
CA GLU A 180 16.16 -11.70 6.02
C GLU A 180 17.57 -11.57 6.61
N PHE A 181 17.93 -12.40 7.59
CA PHE A 181 19.30 -12.49 8.10
C PHE A 181 20.29 -12.82 6.98
N LEU A 182 20.01 -13.85 6.17
CA LEU A 182 20.87 -14.24 5.05
C LEU A 182 20.98 -13.11 4.02
N ARG A 183 19.87 -12.48 3.63
CA ARG A 183 19.87 -11.36 2.67
C ARG A 183 20.64 -10.13 3.19
N LYS A 184 20.55 -9.80 4.48
CA LYS A 184 21.19 -8.62 5.08
C LYS A 184 22.68 -8.82 5.39
N ASN A 185 23.12 -10.05 5.68
CA ASN A 185 24.46 -10.31 6.23
C ASN A 185 25.37 -11.17 5.33
N VAL A 186 24.86 -11.77 4.25
CA VAL A 186 25.65 -12.65 3.36
C VAL A 186 25.73 -12.06 1.95
N PRO A 187 26.95 -11.75 1.42
CA PRO A 187 27.13 -11.41 0.01
C PRO A 187 26.62 -12.52 -0.90
N GLY A 188 25.75 -12.20 -1.85
CA GLY A 188 25.06 -13.21 -2.68
C GLY A 188 23.88 -13.92 -1.98
N GLY A 189 23.46 -13.46 -0.79
CA GLY A 189 22.42 -14.09 0.02
C GLY A 189 21.07 -14.32 -0.67
N GLU A 190 20.75 -13.60 -1.76
CA GLU A 190 19.54 -13.88 -2.57
C GLU A 190 19.55 -15.29 -3.20
N GLU A 191 20.71 -15.84 -3.56
CA GLU A 191 20.85 -17.19 -4.15
C GLU A 191 20.82 -18.31 -3.08
N ILE A 192 21.20 -17.98 -1.83
CA ILE A 192 21.15 -18.92 -0.71
C ILE A 192 19.72 -19.05 -0.17
N VAL A 193 18.92 -17.98 -0.29
CA VAL A 193 17.50 -18.00 0.11
C VAL A 193 16.72 -19.07 -0.65
N SER A 194 16.88 -19.23 -1.98
CA SER A 194 16.14 -20.28 -2.71
C SER A 194 16.42 -21.68 -2.14
N PHE A 195 17.67 -22.02 -1.82
CA PHE A 195 18.03 -23.32 -1.25
C PHE A 195 17.36 -23.60 0.11
N VAL A 196 17.26 -22.58 0.98
CA VAL A 196 16.55 -22.71 2.27
C VAL A 196 15.04 -22.79 2.07
N ARG A 197 14.49 -22.16 1.02
CA ARG A 197 13.06 -22.19 0.68
C ARG A 197 12.62 -23.58 0.22
N ASP A 198 13.34 -24.18 -0.71
CA ASP A 198 13.01 -25.46 -1.36
C ASP A 198 12.79 -26.61 -0.36
N THR A 199 13.43 -26.53 0.82
CA THR A 199 13.36 -27.57 1.86
C THR A 199 12.25 -27.34 2.89
N PHE A 200 11.77 -26.10 3.06
CA PHE A 200 10.82 -25.73 4.13
C PHE A 200 9.43 -25.31 3.62
N PHE A 201 9.28 -24.87 2.37
CA PHE A 201 8.00 -24.32 1.88
C PHE A 201 7.04 -25.33 1.24
N ALA A 202 7.49 -26.55 0.92
CA ALA A 202 6.65 -27.59 0.29
C ALA A 202 5.28 -27.79 0.97
N TYR A 203 5.22 -27.76 2.31
CA TYR A 203 3.98 -28.02 3.06
C TYR A 203 2.94 -26.87 3.01
N LEU A 204 3.36 -25.65 2.69
CA LEU A 204 2.47 -24.46 2.64
C LEU A 204 2.09 -24.06 1.21
N TYR A 205 2.76 -24.61 0.19
CA TYR A 205 2.67 -24.14 -1.20
C TYR A 205 2.01 -25.18 -2.14
N GLU A 206 1.95 -26.46 -1.76
CA GLU A 206 1.51 -27.54 -2.66
C GLU A 206 0.01 -27.92 -2.62
N ARG A 207 -0.88 -27.10 -2.06
CA ARG A 207 -2.33 -27.28 -2.31
C ARG A 207 -2.72 -26.67 -3.66
N LYS A 208 -2.52 -27.44 -4.72
CA LYS A 208 -3.24 -27.24 -5.99
C LYS A 208 -4.74 -27.44 -5.71
N ALA A 209 -5.55 -26.43 -6.01
CA ALA A 209 -6.99 -26.54 -5.94
C ALA A 209 -7.51 -27.46 -7.05
N GLU A 210 -7.58 -28.77 -6.79
CA GLU A 210 -8.27 -29.75 -7.64
C GLU A 210 -9.80 -29.67 -7.46
N GLU A 211 -10.35 -28.45 -7.56
CA GLU A 211 -11.76 -28.19 -7.33
C GLU A 211 -12.58 -28.35 -8.62
N LYS A 212 -13.34 -29.46 -8.68
CA LYS A 212 -14.16 -29.80 -9.85
C LYS A 212 -15.39 -28.90 -9.92
N VAL A 213 -15.44 -28.07 -10.97
CA VAL A 213 -16.66 -27.38 -11.42
C VAL A 213 -17.73 -28.44 -11.71
N GLN A 214 -18.94 -28.26 -11.18
CA GLN A 214 -20.06 -29.18 -11.37
C GLN A 214 -21.14 -28.54 -12.23
N GLU A 215 -21.65 -29.31 -13.19
CA GLU A 215 -22.80 -28.89 -14.00
C GLU A 215 -24.08 -29.22 -13.24
N ARG A 216 -24.57 -28.24 -12.48
CA ARG A 216 -25.82 -28.31 -11.71
C ARG A 216 -26.51 -26.96 -11.72
N PRO A 217 -27.86 -26.90 -11.78
CA PRO A 217 -28.59 -25.65 -11.68
C PRO A 217 -28.21 -24.91 -10.38
N SER A 218 -27.78 -23.65 -10.52
CA SER A 218 -27.64 -22.76 -9.37
C SER A 218 -29.01 -22.30 -8.92
N GLU A 219 -29.23 -22.25 -7.61
CA GLU A 219 -30.33 -21.48 -7.04
C GLU A 219 -30.09 -19.99 -7.33
N ARG A 220 -31.13 -19.28 -7.79
CA ARG A 220 -31.05 -17.84 -8.05
C ARG A 220 -31.14 -17.11 -6.72
N LEU A 221 -30.19 -16.21 -6.47
CA LEU A 221 -30.33 -15.22 -5.39
C LEU A 221 -31.63 -14.42 -5.58
N SER A 222 -32.19 -13.92 -4.47
CA SER A 222 -33.35 -13.03 -4.56
C SER A 222 -33.00 -11.76 -5.34
N GLN A 223 -33.99 -11.19 -6.02
CA GLN A 223 -33.78 -9.99 -6.86
C GLN A 223 -33.25 -8.80 -6.02
N GLU A 224 -33.64 -8.72 -4.75
CA GLU A 224 -33.19 -7.71 -3.79
C GLU A 224 -31.71 -7.90 -3.41
N GLU A 225 -31.28 -9.15 -3.16
CA GLU A 225 -29.87 -9.47 -2.88
C GLU A 225 -28.97 -9.16 -4.08
N ALA A 226 -29.36 -9.63 -5.27
CA ALA A 226 -28.67 -9.36 -6.52
C ALA A 226 -28.61 -7.85 -6.84
N ASN A 227 -29.59 -7.06 -6.37
CA ASN A 227 -29.59 -5.61 -6.53
C ASN A 227 -28.78 -4.85 -5.48
N SER A 228 -28.42 -5.50 -4.36
CA SER A 228 -27.74 -4.88 -3.22
C SER A 228 -26.20 -4.94 -3.27
N GLY A 229 -25.63 -5.82 -4.09
CA GLY A 229 -24.20 -6.08 -4.14
C GLY A 229 -23.42 -5.34 -5.25
N PRO A 230 -22.13 -5.67 -5.43
CA PRO A 230 -21.33 -5.26 -6.58
C PRO A 230 -21.84 -5.90 -7.88
N ALA A 231 -21.37 -5.43 -9.04
CA ALA A 231 -21.67 -6.07 -10.32
C ALA A 231 -21.06 -7.47 -10.39
N SER A 232 -21.87 -8.47 -10.77
CA SER A 232 -21.41 -9.82 -11.09
C SER A 232 -20.42 -9.83 -12.26
N ALA A 233 -19.60 -10.87 -12.33
CA ALA A 233 -18.66 -11.03 -13.43
C ALA A 233 -19.36 -11.26 -14.77
N SER A 234 -18.79 -10.72 -15.86
CA SER A 234 -19.19 -11.02 -17.23
C SER A 234 -18.73 -12.44 -17.61
N LEU A 235 -19.68 -13.37 -17.68
CA LEU A 235 -19.46 -14.78 -18.02
C LEU A 235 -19.97 -15.13 -19.42
N ASP A 236 -19.49 -16.24 -19.98
CA ASP A 236 -20.07 -16.83 -21.18
C ASP A 236 -21.52 -17.28 -20.90
N PRO A 237 -22.54 -16.78 -21.62
CA PRO A 237 -23.93 -17.16 -21.39
C PRO A 237 -24.20 -18.66 -21.53
N ARG A 238 -23.35 -19.38 -22.28
CA ARG A 238 -23.44 -20.83 -22.47
C ARG A 238 -23.04 -21.62 -21.21
N GLU A 239 -22.33 -20.98 -20.29
CA GLU A 239 -21.73 -21.59 -19.11
C GLU A 239 -22.41 -21.18 -17.78
N GLY A 240 -23.45 -20.35 -17.84
CA GLY A 240 -24.08 -19.69 -16.68
C GLY A 240 -24.84 -20.60 -15.70
N ASN A 241 -25.00 -21.89 -15.99
CA ASN A 241 -25.68 -22.88 -15.13
C ASN A 241 -24.70 -23.85 -14.44
N ARG A 242 -23.49 -23.39 -14.10
CA ARG A 242 -22.48 -24.18 -13.38
C ARG A 242 -22.39 -23.75 -11.92
N THR A 243 -22.02 -24.67 -11.03
CA THR A 243 -21.67 -24.37 -9.64
C THR A 243 -20.27 -24.86 -9.30
N VAL A 244 -19.66 -24.21 -8.31
CA VAL A 244 -18.37 -24.58 -7.74
C VAL A 244 -18.54 -24.79 -6.24
N LYS A 245 -17.83 -25.79 -5.69
CA LYS A 245 -17.77 -26.02 -4.24
C LYS A 245 -16.40 -25.54 -3.73
N PRO A 246 -16.27 -24.29 -3.27
CA PRO A 246 -15.00 -23.76 -2.77
C PRO A 246 -14.71 -24.34 -1.38
N THR A 247 -13.94 -25.42 -1.33
CA THR A 247 -13.67 -26.17 -0.10
C THR A 247 -12.71 -25.43 0.82
N ASP A 248 -11.85 -24.58 0.26
CA ASP A 248 -10.89 -23.76 1.00
C ASP A 248 -11.45 -22.41 1.48
N LEU A 249 -12.69 -22.04 1.09
CA LEU A 249 -13.34 -20.82 1.56
C LEU A 249 -13.56 -20.86 3.08
N GLY A 250 -13.01 -19.86 3.78
CA GLY A 250 -13.16 -19.70 5.23
C GLY A 250 -14.24 -18.69 5.65
N ILE A 251 -14.71 -17.84 4.74
CA ILE A 251 -15.80 -16.88 5.02
C ILE A 251 -17.16 -17.56 4.83
N GLU A 252 -18.00 -17.48 5.86
CA GLU A 252 -19.38 -17.94 5.80
C GLU A 252 -20.23 -16.99 4.94
N ILE A 253 -20.98 -17.55 3.98
CA ILE A 253 -21.93 -16.79 3.15
C ILE A 253 -23.36 -16.91 3.71
N ARG A 254 -24.18 -15.88 3.49
CA ARG A 254 -25.62 -15.93 3.79
C ARG A 254 -26.30 -16.90 2.83
N GLN A 255 -27.11 -17.82 3.39
CA GLN A 255 -27.85 -18.85 2.65
C GLN A 255 -26.97 -19.71 1.71
N PRO A 256 -26.04 -20.53 2.24
CA PRO A 256 -25.19 -21.38 1.42
C PRO A 256 -26.02 -22.49 0.74
N SER A 257 -25.96 -22.56 -0.60
CA SER A 257 -26.59 -23.65 -1.35
C SER A 257 -25.79 -24.95 -1.21
N PRO A 258 -26.45 -26.12 -0.99
CA PRO A 258 -25.75 -27.42 -0.94
C PRO A 258 -25.10 -27.82 -2.26
N ASN A 259 -25.47 -27.17 -3.38
CA ASN A 259 -24.88 -27.38 -4.69
C ASN A 259 -23.61 -26.53 -4.94
N GLY A 260 -23.28 -25.60 -4.04
CA GLY A 260 -22.13 -24.69 -4.18
C GLY A 260 -22.53 -23.28 -4.63
N MET A 261 -21.53 -22.47 -4.98
CA MET A 261 -21.71 -21.10 -5.45
C MET A 261 -21.74 -21.06 -6.99
N ALA A 262 -22.57 -20.19 -7.56
CA ALA A 262 -22.45 -19.80 -8.96
C ALA A 262 -21.17 -18.99 -9.17
N PRO A 263 -20.33 -19.33 -10.16
CA PRO A 263 -19.20 -18.48 -10.55
C PRO A 263 -19.64 -17.05 -10.86
N GLY A 264 -18.81 -16.06 -10.52
CA GLY A 264 -19.04 -14.66 -10.86
C GLY A 264 -20.15 -13.94 -10.07
N VAL A 265 -20.92 -14.66 -9.24
CA VAL A 265 -22.04 -14.10 -8.47
C VAL A 265 -21.57 -13.71 -7.06
N TRP A 266 -22.03 -12.54 -6.58
CA TRP A 266 -21.73 -12.04 -5.24
C TRP A 266 -22.74 -12.54 -4.20
N TYR A 267 -22.23 -13.20 -3.17
CA TYR A 267 -23.00 -13.68 -2.01
C TYR A 267 -22.68 -12.81 -0.79
N PRO A 268 -23.67 -12.29 -0.04
CA PRO A 268 -23.40 -11.52 1.17
C PRO A 268 -22.65 -12.37 2.20
N ALA A 269 -21.61 -11.84 2.83
CA ALA A 269 -20.95 -12.48 3.95
C ALA A 269 -21.91 -12.55 5.15
N LYS A 270 -22.01 -13.70 5.80
CA LYS A 270 -22.94 -13.94 6.89
C LYS A 270 -22.62 -12.99 8.06
N GLU A 271 -23.67 -12.32 8.54
CA GLU A 271 -23.63 -11.37 9.66
C GLU A 271 -22.60 -10.23 9.48
N ASN A 272 -22.21 -9.93 8.23
CA ASN A 272 -21.28 -8.89 7.86
C ASN A 272 -21.85 -7.99 6.75
N PRO A 273 -22.80 -7.08 7.07
CA PRO A 273 -23.42 -6.21 6.08
C PRO A 273 -22.40 -5.35 5.33
N GLY A 274 -22.54 -5.27 4.00
CA GLY A 274 -21.62 -4.54 3.12
C GLY A 274 -20.40 -5.33 2.67
N ILE A 275 -20.18 -6.54 3.19
CA ILE A 275 -19.13 -7.46 2.73
C ILE A 275 -19.78 -8.55 1.87
N TYR A 276 -19.19 -8.84 0.71
CA TYR A 276 -19.66 -9.84 -0.24
C TYR A 276 -18.52 -10.76 -0.66
N VAL A 277 -18.82 -12.02 -0.95
CA VAL A 277 -17.86 -13.04 -1.39
C VAL A 277 -18.27 -13.53 -2.77
N SER A 278 -17.30 -13.75 -3.66
CA SER A 278 -17.52 -14.43 -4.93
C SER A 278 -16.37 -15.37 -5.26
N VAL A 279 -16.62 -16.30 -6.17
CA VAL A 279 -15.62 -17.21 -6.72
C VAL A 279 -15.75 -17.24 -8.24
N ILE A 280 -14.66 -17.41 -8.98
CA ILE A 280 -14.69 -17.51 -10.45
C ILE A 280 -13.61 -18.44 -10.97
N VAL A 281 -13.92 -19.16 -12.05
CA VAL A 281 -12.94 -19.94 -12.82
C VAL A 281 -12.72 -19.24 -14.16
N PRO A 282 -11.50 -18.81 -14.52
CA PRO A 282 -11.29 -17.92 -15.67
C PRO A 282 -11.77 -18.44 -17.03
N LYS A 283 -11.85 -19.76 -17.27
CA LYS A 283 -12.44 -20.32 -18.50
C LYS A 283 -13.92 -19.98 -18.72
N LEU A 284 -14.63 -19.53 -17.69
CA LEU A 284 -16.04 -19.16 -17.75
C LEU A 284 -16.25 -17.68 -18.10
N ILE A 285 -15.18 -16.87 -18.17
CA ILE A 285 -15.25 -15.43 -18.48
C ILE A 285 -15.76 -15.22 -19.91
N ALA A 286 -16.59 -14.19 -20.10
CA ALA A 286 -17.22 -13.86 -21.38
C ALA A 286 -16.21 -13.81 -22.54
N PRO A 287 -16.52 -14.39 -23.72
CA PRO A 287 -15.60 -14.40 -24.86
C PRO A 287 -15.16 -13.02 -25.34
N GLU A 288 -15.98 -11.98 -25.15
CA GLU A 288 -15.63 -10.59 -25.47
C GLU A 288 -14.45 -10.08 -24.62
N VAL A 289 -14.49 -10.33 -23.30
CA VAL A 289 -13.41 -10.00 -22.37
C VAL A 289 -12.15 -10.79 -22.75
N MET A 290 -12.27 -12.11 -22.96
CA MET A 290 -11.13 -12.97 -23.34
C MET A 290 -10.54 -12.67 -24.73
N ARG A 291 -11.29 -12.00 -25.62
CA ARG A 291 -10.83 -11.57 -26.95
C ARG A 291 -10.31 -10.13 -26.98
N SER A 292 -10.64 -9.30 -25.98
CA SER A 292 -10.14 -7.93 -25.84
C SER A 292 -8.62 -7.85 -25.61
N TYR A 293 -7.99 -6.74 -26.03
CA TYR A 293 -6.61 -6.35 -25.69
C TYR A 293 -5.51 -7.43 -25.87
N ARG A 294 -5.64 -8.31 -26.88
CA ARG A 294 -4.71 -9.43 -27.15
C ARG A 294 -3.25 -9.03 -27.41
N ASN A 295 -2.97 -7.78 -27.74
CA ASN A 295 -1.61 -7.26 -27.93
C ASN A 295 -0.93 -6.83 -26.62
N VAL A 296 -1.67 -6.84 -25.49
CA VAL A 296 -1.23 -6.38 -24.17
C VAL A 296 -1.33 -7.50 -23.13
N VAL A 297 -2.36 -8.34 -23.20
CA VAL A 297 -2.61 -9.46 -22.27
C VAL A 297 -2.28 -10.78 -22.94
N ASN A 298 -1.43 -11.59 -22.30
CA ASN A 298 -1.02 -12.89 -22.82
C ASN A 298 -2.19 -13.89 -22.77
N GLY A 299 -2.11 -14.95 -23.60
CA GLY A 299 -3.03 -16.08 -23.51
C GLY A 299 -2.86 -16.81 -22.18
N LEU A 300 -3.97 -17.25 -21.58
CA LEU A 300 -3.98 -18.04 -20.35
C LEU A 300 -3.81 -19.52 -20.70
N ASP A 301 -2.99 -20.25 -19.93
CA ASP A 301 -2.88 -21.71 -20.08
C ASP A 301 -3.95 -22.46 -19.27
N ASN A 302 -3.99 -23.79 -19.38
CA ASN A 302 -5.00 -24.60 -18.70
C ASN A 302 -4.98 -24.45 -17.17
N VAL A 303 -3.83 -24.19 -16.55
CA VAL A 303 -3.74 -24.01 -15.08
C VAL A 303 -4.40 -22.70 -14.68
N GLU A 304 -4.17 -21.62 -15.44
CA GLU A 304 -4.82 -20.34 -15.19
C GLU A 304 -6.30 -20.33 -15.59
N LEU A 305 -6.67 -21.06 -16.65
CA LEU A 305 -8.05 -21.19 -17.11
C LEU A 305 -8.93 -21.99 -16.14
N GLU A 306 -8.37 -22.97 -15.44
CA GLU A 306 -9.09 -23.85 -14.51
C GLU A 306 -8.91 -23.49 -13.02
N GLY A 307 -7.91 -22.68 -12.68
CA GLY A 307 -7.66 -22.25 -11.30
C GLY A 307 -8.82 -21.44 -10.71
N LEU A 308 -9.36 -21.88 -9.57
CA LEU A 308 -10.38 -21.13 -8.86
C LEU A 308 -9.79 -19.86 -8.22
N VAL A 309 -10.45 -18.74 -8.45
CA VAL A 309 -10.12 -17.43 -7.89
C VAL A 309 -11.18 -17.04 -6.87
N TYR A 310 -10.74 -16.56 -5.72
CA TYR A 310 -11.58 -16.21 -4.57
C TYR A 310 -11.59 -14.69 -4.40
N LEU A 311 -12.75 -14.06 -4.23
CA LEU A 311 -12.87 -12.61 -4.11
C LEU A 311 -13.74 -12.18 -2.93
N VAL A 312 -13.38 -11.03 -2.35
CA VAL A 312 -14.17 -10.31 -1.34
C VAL A 312 -14.37 -8.88 -1.83
N ALA A 313 -15.60 -8.36 -1.73
CA ALA A 313 -15.92 -6.97 -2.02
C ALA A 313 -16.43 -6.24 -0.76
N PHE A 314 -15.95 -5.03 -0.55
CA PHE A 314 -16.34 -4.13 0.53
C PHE A 314 -17.05 -2.89 -0.03
N ASP A 315 -18.26 -2.60 0.45
CA ASP A 315 -19.03 -1.40 0.12
C ASP A 315 -18.40 -0.15 0.78
N LEU A 316 -17.73 0.70 -0.01
CA LEU A 316 -17.07 1.92 0.49
C LEU A 316 -18.05 3.00 0.99
N GLY A 317 -19.37 2.81 0.76
CA GLY A 317 -20.41 3.58 1.45
C GLY A 317 -20.62 3.19 2.92
N ARG A 318 -20.11 2.02 3.35
CA ARG A 318 -20.24 1.47 4.71
C ARG A 318 -18.92 1.32 5.47
N PHE A 319 -17.81 1.39 4.76
CA PHE A 319 -16.48 1.28 5.35
C PHE A 319 -15.56 2.42 4.92
N ASP A 320 -14.65 2.81 5.79
CA ASP A 320 -13.47 3.58 5.42
C ASP A 320 -12.27 2.65 5.24
N LEU A 321 -11.43 2.95 4.26
CA LEU A 321 -10.18 2.25 4.04
C LEU A 321 -9.05 2.96 4.78
N HIS A 322 -8.26 2.20 5.51
CA HIS A 322 -7.08 2.65 6.22
C HIS A 322 -5.86 1.83 5.79
N TYR A 323 -4.66 2.36 6.04
CA TYR A 323 -3.39 1.72 5.78
C TYR A 323 -2.45 1.94 6.97
N SER A 324 -1.67 0.93 7.33
CA SER A 324 -0.60 1.05 8.34
C SER A 324 0.67 0.37 7.86
N LEU A 325 1.81 0.97 8.18
CA LEU A 325 3.11 0.40 7.92
C LEU A 325 3.46 -0.67 8.97
N GLY A 326 4.10 -1.74 8.51
CA GLY A 326 4.75 -2.71 9.37
C GLY A 326 5.87 -2.07 10.19
N THR A 327 6.31 -2.75 11.26
CA THR A 327 7.42 -2.23 12.08
C THR A 327 8.71 -2.09 11.26
N GLU A 328 8.89 -2.93 10.23
CA GLU A 328 10.08 -2.97 9.38
C GLU A 328 9.78 -2.65 7.91
N HIS A 329 8.74 -3.25 7.32
CA HIS A 329 8.48 -3.22 5.89
C HIS A 329 7.23 -2.39 5.51
N PRO A 330 7.24 -1.74 4.33
CA PRO A 330 8.39 -1.54 3.44
C PRO A 330 9.47 -0.64 4.06
N GLU A 331 10.74 -0.98 3.84
CA GLU A 331 11.89 -0.15 4.22
C GLU A 331 11.99 1.13 3.35
N VAL A 332 12.78 2.11 3.80
CA VAL A 332 12.97 3.41 3.12
C VAL A 332 14.32 3.54 2.40
N GLY A 333 15.28 2.66 2.71
CA GLY A 333 16.61 2.66 2.10
C GLY A 333 16.64 2.14 0.66
N TRP A 334 17.86 1.98 0.11
CA TRP A 334 18.09 1.43 -1.21
C TRP A 334 17.63 -0.04 -1.33
N SER A 335 17.04 -0.39 -2.48
CA SER A 335 16.76 -1.77 -2.86
C SER A 335 17.93 -2.38 -3.64
N SER A 336 18.20 -3.68 -3.43
CA SER A 336 19.15 -4.47 -4.25
C SER A 336 18.75 -4.53 -5.73
N HIS A 337 17.46 -4.34 -6.06
CA HIS A 337 16.97 -4.30 -7.44
C HIS A 337 17.36 -3.01 -8.18
N ILE A 338 17.58 -1.88 -7.49
CA ILE A 338 17.89 -0.61 -8.15
C ILE A 338 19.28 -0.74 -8.80
N PRO A 339 19.44 -0.48 -10.12
CA PRO A 339 20.75 -0.57 -10.78
C PRO A 339 21.79 0.35 -10.13
N ASP A 340 23.03 -0.12 -9.96
CA ASP A 340 24.06 0.63 -9.20
C ASP A 340 24.31 2.04 -9.76
N GLN A 341 24.22 2.24 -11.09
CA GLN A 341 24.34 3.56 -11.72
C GLN A 341 23.25 4.57 -11.33
N MET A 342 22.14 4.11 -10.73
CA MET A 342 21.07 4.97 -10.20
C MET A 342 21.23 5.24 -8.69
N ARG A 343 22.11 4.50 -7.99
CA ARG A 343 22.35 4.66 -6.56
C ARG A 343 23.37 5.76 -6.32
N ASN A 344 22.92 6.90 -5.80
CA ASN A 344 23.83 7.90 -5.26
C ASN A 344 24.24 7.50 -3.84
N LEU A 345 25.49 7.06 -3.65
CA LEU A 345 26.03 6.64 -2.36
C LEU A 345 26.11 7.77 -1.32
N ALA A 346 25.99 9.04 -1.73
CA ALA A 346 25.86 10.17 -0.80
C ALA A 346 24.47 10.23 -0.12
N PHE A 347 23.47 9.50 -0.64
CA PHE A 347 22.16 9.38 -0.03
C PHE A 347 21.98 7.99 0.60
N PRO A 348 21.41 7.90 1.82
CA PRO A 348 21.18 6.62 2.50
C PRO A 348 19.99 5.81 1.92
N GLY A 349 19.19 6.41 1.03
CA GLY A 349 18.10 5.76 0.29
C GLY A 349 17.69 6.62 -0.92
N PRO A 350 16.81 6.11 -1.81
CA PRO A 350 16.42 6.82 -3.03
C PRO A 350 15.74 8.16 -2.72
N ASP A 351 14.94 8.20 -1.65
CA ASP A 351 14.28 9.40 -1.15
C ASP A 351 15.18 10.33 -0.31
N GLY A 352 16.48 10.05 -0.18
CA GLY A 352 17.39 10.84 0.66
C GLY A 352 17.43 10.40 2.13
N ILE A 353 16.51 9.53 2.56
CA ILE A 353 16.44 8.97 3.93
C ILE A 353 16.85 7.49 3.97
N GLY A 354 17.44 7.05 5.09
CA GLY A 354 17.75 5.62 5.36
C GLY A 354 16.99 5.03 6.55
N THR A 355 16.23 5.86 7.26
CA THR A 355 15.48 5.49 8.47
C THR A 355 14.22 6.33 8.56
N SER A 356 13.15 5.77 9.16
CA SER A 356 11.97 6.54 9.53
C SER A 356 12.13 7.28 10.86
N ALA A 357 13.21 7.05 11.61
CA ALA A 357 13.42 7.67 12.92
C ALA A 357 13.46 9.22 12.83
N PRO A 358 12.84 9.96 13.76
CA PRO A 358 12.23 9.49 15.01
C PRO A 358 10.77 8.99 14.89
N LEU A 359 10.20 8.88 13.69
CA LEU A 359 8.82 8.42 13.50
C LEU A 359 8.71 6.90 13.65
N VAL A 360 7.71 6.51 14.44
CA VAL A 360 7.48 5.13 14.87
C VAL A 360 6.37 4.47 14.05
N ARG A 361 6.72 3.35 13.41
CA ARG A 361 5.81 2.41 12.75
C ARG A 361 5.48 1.28 13.72
N THR A 362 4.20 0.98 13.89
CA THR A 362 3.70 0.07 14.94
C THR A 362 3.34 -1.31 14.43
N GLY A 363 3.09 -1.49 13.12
CA GLY A 363 2.64 -2.77 12.55
C GLY A 363 1.32 -3.28 13.12
N LEU A 364 0.47 -2.38 13.64
CA LEU A 364 -0.72 -2.70 14.41
C LEU A 364 -1.79 -1.64 14.17
N VAL A 365 -3.07 -2.04 14.07
CA VAL A 365 -4.20 -1.11 14.03
C VAL A 365 -4.21 -0.23 15.28
N SER A 366 -4.54 1.06 15.12
CA SER A 366 -4.61 1.99 16.25
C SER A 366 -5.71 1.58 17.26
N PRO A 367 -5.52 1.75 18.58
CA PRO A 367 -6.55 1.51 19.58
C PRO A 367 -7.89 2.20 19.32
N THR A 368 -7.90 3.34 18.60
CA THR A 368 -9.12 4.05 18.19
C THR A 368 -9.98 3.25 17.21
N ASP A 369 -9.33 2.45 16.36
CA ASP A 369 -9.96 1.84 15.20
C ASP A 369 -10.27 0.35 15.43
N ILE A 370 -9.62 -0.29 16.43
CA ILE A 370 -9.73 -1.72 16.75
C ILE A 370 -11.19 -2.16 16.97
N SER A 371 -12.03 -1.36 17.64
CA SER A 371 -13.45 -1.66 17.86
C SER A 371 -14.28 -1.66 16.57
N HIS A 372 -13.91 -0.81 15.61
CA HIS A 372 -14.65 -0.60 14.35
C HIS A 372 -14.09 -1.42 13.19
N THR A 373 -12.90 -2.01 13.32
CA THR A 373 -12.25 -2.79 12.27
C THR A 373 -13.08 -4.01 11.87
N ALA A 374 -13.46 -4.06 10.59
CA ALA A 374 -14.26 -5.12 9.97
C ALA A 374 -13.45 -6.06 9.07
N ALA A 375 -12.26 -5.65 8.61
CA ALA A 375 -11.34 -6.51 7.88
C ALA A 375 -9.90 -5.99 7.94
N THR A 376 -8.92 -6.89 7.74
CA THR A 376 -7.53 -6.55 7.40
C THR A 376 -7.07 -7.41 6.22
N PHE A 377 -6.14 -6.89 5.42
CA PHE A 377 -5.44 -7.66 4.39
C PHE A 377 -4.03 -7.12 4.14
N THR A 378 -3.09 -7.99 3.75
CA THR A 378 -1.68 -7.59 3.51
C THR A 378 -1.58 -6.50 2.44
N GLY A 379 -0.67 -5.55 2.67
CA GLY A 379 -0.46 -4.37 1.83
C GLY A 379 0.33 -4.68 0.57
N GLY A 380 1.63 -4.44 0.60
CA GLY A 380 2.46 -4.55 -0.60
C GLY A 380 3.84 -5.15 -0.37
N PHE A 381 4.67 -4.98 -1.38
CA PHE A 381 6.00 -5.57 -1.42
C PHE A 381 6.96 -4.91 -0.43
N LYS A 382 7.87 -5.70 0.17
CA LYS A 382 9.10 -5.22 0.81
C LYS A 382 9.88 -4.33 -0.18
N ARG A 383 10.64 -3.34 0.31
CA ARG A 383 11.44 -2.39 -0.50
C ARG A 383 12.28 -3.07 -1.58
N VAL A 384 12.88 -4.23 -1.25
CA VAL A 384 13.66 -5.04 -2.19
C VAL A 384 12.90 -5.34 -3.49
N HIS A 385 11.70 -5.90 -3.40
CA HIS A 385 10.87 -6.22 -4.56
C HIS A 385 10.06 -5.01 -5.06
N GLY A 386 9.84 -4.02 -4.19
CA GLY A 386 9.17 -2.75 -4.47
C GLY A 386 10.01 -1.72 -5.24
N ALA A 387 11.03 -2.14 -6.00
CA ALA A 387 11.79 -1.28 -6.90
C ALA A 387 12.05 -1.98 -8.25
N PHE A 388 12.09 -1.19 -9.32
CA PHE A 388 12.22 -1.69 -10.69
C PHE A 388 13.65 -2.17 -10.98
N LYS A 389 13.79 -3.47 -11.27
CA LYS A 389 15.07 -4.07 -11.71
C LYS A 389 15.33 -3.90 -13.21
N TYR A 390 14.28 -3.75 -14.02
CA TYR A 390 14.34 -3.75 -15.48
C TYR A 390 13.38 -2.72 -16.10
N GLY A 391 13.63 -2.38 -17.37
CA GLY A 391 12.79 -1.46 -18.15
C GLY A 391 13.03 0.02 -17.83
N PRO A 392 12.29 0.95 -18.48
CA PRO A 392 12.53 2.38 -18.35
C PRO A 392 12.44 2.92 -16.93
N LEU A 393 11.50 2.41 -16.12
CA LEU A 393 11.27 2.83 -14.75
C LEU A 393 12.46 2.52 -13.82
N ALA A 394 13.27 1.49 -14.12
CA ALA A 394 14.50 1.20 -13.38
C ALA A 394 15.56 2.32 -13.49
N PHE A 395 15.45 3.19 -14.50
CA PHE A 395 16.39 4.28 -14.78
C PHE A 395 15.78 5.68 -14.65
N LYS A 396 14.53 5.78 -14.17
CA LYS A 396 13.90 7.04 -13.74
C LYS A 396 13.97 7.18 -12.22
N ASN A 397 13.83 8.40 -11.72
CA ASN A 397 13.52 8.72 -10.32
C ASN A 397 14.42 8.00 -9.28
N ARG A 398 15.74 8.00 -9.52
CA ARG A 398 16.74 7.29 -8.69
C ARG A 398 16.46 5.78 -8.56
N GLY A 399 15.93 5.16 -9.62
CA GLY A 399 15.36 3.82 -9.61
C GLY A 399 13.95 3.88 -9.04
N SER A 400 12.94 3.88 -9.92
CA SER A 400 11.54 3.97 -9.52
C SER A 400 11.20 2.85 -8.53
N HIS A 401 10.45 3.21 -7.51
CA HIS A 401 10.16 2.38 -6.35
C HIS A 401 8.78 2.73 -5.79
N TYR A 402 8.22 1.86 -4.96
CA TYR A 402 6.84 1.99 -4.54
C TYR A 402 6.75 2.96 -3.36
N GLY A 403 6.15 4.14 -3.57
CA GLY A 403 5.90 5.13 -2.54
C GLY A 403 4.79 4.74 -1.56
N PHE A 404 4.79 5.35 -0.38
CA PHE A 404 3.80 5.09 0.67
C PHE A 404 3.70 6.22 1.71
N LEU A 405 2.45 6.49 2.11
CA LEU A 405 2.04 7.48 3.10
C LEU A 405 1.12 6.85 4.17
N GLU A 406 1.38 7.13 5.44
CA GLU A 406 0.51 6.77 6.56
C GLU A 406 0.12 8.04 7.33
N ASN A 407 -1.16 8.24 7.63
CA ASN A 407 -1.69 9.37 8.39
C ASN A 407 -1.21 10.77 7.91
N GLY A 408 -1.08 10.92 6.59
CA GLY A 408 -0.64 12.16 5.93
C GLY A 408 0.86 12.40 5.94
N VAL A 409 1.65 11.42 6.38
CA VAL A 409 3.12 11.49 6.51
C VAL A 409 3.78 10.67 5.41
N VAL A 410 4.74 11.27 4.69
CA VAL A 410 5.49 10.66 3.60
C VAL A 410 6.68 9.86 4.14
N PHE A 411 6.65 8.55 3.97
CA PHE A 411 7.82 7.69 4.27
C PHE A 411 8.59 7.31 3.00
N SER A 412 7.93 7.34 1.85
CA SER A 412 8.60 7.26 0.54
C SER A 412 7.74 7.96 -0.51
N ARG A 413 8.34 8.77 -1.39
CA ARG A 413 7.62 9.63 -2.33
C ARG A 413 6.83 8.78 -3.33
N LEU A 414 5.60 9.21 -3.64
CA LEU A 414 4.77 8.59 -4.69
C LEU A 414 5.41 8.88 -6.05
N GLN A 415 5.72 7.82 -6.80
CA GLN A 415 6.37 7.90 -8.09
C GLN A 415 5.33 7.97 -9.23
N PRO A 416 5.52 8.82 -10.25
CA PRO A 416 4.72 8.79 -11.47
C PRO A 416 4.71 7.42 -12.16
N GLU A 417 3.71 7.18 -13.01
CA GLU A 417 3.48 5.94 -13.78
C GLU A 417 3.13 4.70 -12.93
N LEU A 418 3.12 4.79 -11.60
CA LEU A 418 2.84 3.65 -10.72
C LEU A 418 1.37 3.60 -10.25
N ALA A 419 0.85 2.38 -10.14
CA ALA A 419 -0.47 2.09 -9.63
C ALA A 419 -0.54 2.39 -8.13
N THR A 420 -1.49 3.24 -7.76
CA THR A 420 -1.62 3.82 -6.41
C THR A 420 -3.05 3.67 -5.94
N ILE A 421 -3.24 3.10 -4.75
CA ILE A 421 -4.45 3.28 -3.96
C ILE A 421 -4.21 4.39 -2.95
N TYR A 422 -5.19 5.28 -2.78
CA TYR A 422 -5.08 6.39 -1.83
C TYR A 422 -6.44 6.73 -1.22
N VAL A 423 -6.39 7.37 -0.06
CA VAL A 423 -7.53 7.83 0.72
C VAL A 423 -7.28 9.27 1.12
N LEU A 424 -8.24 10.16 0.86
CA LEU A 424 -8.16 11.56 1.24
C LEU A 424 -8.67 11.79 2.67
N ASN A 425 -8.41 12.97 3.21
CA ASN A 425 -8.84 13.41 4.54
C ASN A 425 -10.37 13.60 4.71
N ASP A 426 -11.15 13.36 3.65
CA ASP A 426 -12.62 13.28 3.66
C ASP A 426 -13.14 11.82 3.60
N GLY A 427 -12.26 10.82 3.73
CA GLY A 427 -12.58 9.39 3.64
C GLY A 427 -12.77 8.86 2.21
N SER A 428 -12.71 9.72 1.19
CA SER A 428 -12.82 9.25 -0.20
C SER A 428 -11.64 8.34 -0.58
N THR A 429 -11.96 7.14 -1.06
CA THR A 429 -11.00 6.13 -1.51
C THR A 429 -11.00 6.07 -3.03
N GLU A 430 -9.81 6.12 -3.62
CA GLU A 430 -9.59 6.12 -5.07
C GLU A 430 -8.39 5.26 -5.46
N MET A 431 -8.36 4.85 -6.73
CA MET A 431 -7.22 4.16 -7.32
C MET A 431 -6.90 4.75 -8.70
N LYS A 432 -5.62 5.04 -8.95
CA LYS A 432 -5.16 5.52 -10.26
C LYS A 432 -3.69 5.21 -10.51
N THR A 433 -3.25 5.44 -11.74
CA THR A 433 -1.82 5.59 -12.07
C THR A 433 -1.42 7.01 -11.67
N TRP A 434 -0.43 7.14 -10.79
CA TRP A 434 0.00 8.45 -10.27
C TRP A 434 0.68 9.29 -11.36
N THR A 435 0.43 10.60 -11.35
CA THR A 435 1.09 11.59 -12.21
C THR A 435 1.72 12.70 -11.38
N GLU A 436 2.65 13.46 -11.93
CA GLU A 436 3.31 14.56 -11.20
C GLU A 436 2.31 15.62 -10.70
N SER A 437 1.26 15.90 -11.48
CA SER A 437 0.16 16.79 -11.08
C SER A 437 -0.68 16.27 -9.91
N ASP A 438 -0.66 14.96 -9.61
CA ASP A 438 -1.37 14.43 -8.45
C ASP A 438 -0.68 14.81 -7.13
N ASN A 439 0.55 15.33 -7.20
CA ASN A 439 1.24 15.85 -6.02
C ASN A 439 0.49 17.01 -5.35
N ASP A 440 -0.37 17.73 -6.10
CA ASP A 440 -1.30 18.74 -5.56
C ASP A 440 -2.33 18.15 -4.58
N LEU A 441 -2.58 16.84 -4.63
CA LEU A 441 -3.45 16.13 -3.69
C LEU A 441 -2.75 15.75 -2.38
N LEU A 442 -1.42 15.68 -2.34
CA LEU A 442 -0.64 15.24 -1.18
C LEU A 442 -0.96 15.98 0.14
N PRO A 443 -1.28 17.30 0.17
CA PRO A 443 -1.71 17.95 1.41
C PRO A 443 -2.98 17.34 2.01
N ARG A 444 -3.81 16.64 1.21
CA ARG A 444 -5.07 16.03 1.62
C ARG A 444 -5.03 14.50 1.71
N VAL A 445 -4.00 13.83 1.21
CA VAL A 445 -3.87 12.37 1.26
C VAL A 445 -3.65 11.94 2.73
N ARG A 446 -4.59 11.17 3.29
CA ARG A 446 -4.45 10.54 4.63
C ARG A 446 -3.67 9.23 4.52
N TYR A 447 -3.94 8.42 3.49
CA TYR A 447 -3.23 7.16 3.23
C TYR A 447 -2.90 7.03 1.75
N ALA A 448 -1.73 6.49 1.40
CA ALA A 448 -1.45 6.05 0.04
C ALA A 448 -0.42 4.92 0.00
N ARG A 449 -0.55 4.03 -0.98
CA ARG A 449 0.38 2.94 -1.23
C ARG A 449 0.43 2.63 -2.72
N GLN A 450 1.64 2.60 -3.26
CA GLN A 450 1.88 2.14 -4.63
C GLN A 450 2.24 0.66 -4.65
N ASN A 451 1.87 -0.04 -5.72
CA ASN A 451 2.34 -1.39 -6.01
C ASN A 451 2.49 -1.61 -7.53
N GLY A 452 3.68 -1.31 -8.05
CA GLY A 452 4.04 -1.57 -9.44
C GLY A 452 3.22 -0.74 -10.43
N VAL A 453 2.97 -1.32 -11.60
CA VAL A 453 2.15 -0.75 -12.68
C VAL A 453 0.74 -1.33 -12.65
N PRO A 454 -0.27 -0.67 -13.27
CA PRO A 454 -1.65 -1.16 -13.26
C PRO A 454 -1.81 -2.59 -13.78
N ILE A 455 -2.70 -3.35 -13.12
CA ILE A 455 -3.32 -4.55 -13.70
C ILE A 455 -4.49 -4.10 -14.61
N ILE A 456 -5.32 -3.18 -14.12
CA ILE A 456 -6.33 -2.44 -14.91
C ILE A 456 -6.03 -0.95 -14.75
N ALA A 457 -5.96 -0.22 -15.87
CA ALA A 457 -5.56 1.18 -15.94
C ALA A 457 -6.72 2.18 -16.13
N GLY A 458 -7.94 1.69 -16.42
CA GLY A 458 -9.10 2.53 -16.69
C GLY A 458 -10.28 1.73 -17.26
N VAL A 459 -11.28 2.45 -17.79
CA VAL A 459 -12.38 1.91 -18.60
C VAL A 459 -12.34 2.58 -19.97
N ASP A 460 -12.48 1.79 -21.02
CA ASP A 460 -12.54 2.31 -22.39
C ASP A 460 -13.93 2.95 -22.63
N PRO A 461 -14.00 4.21 -23.09
CA PRO A 461 -15.27 4.94 -23.16
C PRO A 461 -16.19 4.48 -24.29
N ALA A 462 -15.70 3.72 -25.28
CA ALA A 462 -16.48 3.29 -26.44
C ALA A 462 -17.04 1.86 -26.28
N SER A 463 -16.29 0.98 -25.63
CA SER A 463 -16.65 -0.41 -25.36
C SER A 463 -17.14 -0.67 -23.94
N HIS A 464 -16.94 0.29 -23.02
CA HIS A 464 -17.16 0.17 -21.59
C HIS A 464 -16.38 -0.97 -20.90
N LEU A 465 -15.40 -1.58 -21.59
CA LEU A 465 -14.54 -2.61 -21.02
C LEU A 465 -13.40 -2.00 -20.21
N SER A 466 -13.11 -2.60 -19.06
CA SER A 466 -11.90 -2.36 -18.29
C SER A 466 -10.64 -2.55 -19.16
N VAL A 467 -9.72 -1.59 -19.11
CA VAL A 467 -8.48 -1.54 -19.92
C VAL A 467 -7.33 -2.17 -19.13
N PRO A 468 -6.73 -3.29 -19.58
CA PRO A 468 -5.53 -3.85 -18.95
C PRO A 468 -4.35 -2.87 -19.00
N GLY A 469 -3.51 -2.86 -17.97
CA GLY A 469 -2.29 -2.06 -17.96
C GLY A 469 -1.34 -2.45 -19.09
N SER A 470 -0.69 -1.46 -19.72
CA SER A 470 0.15 -1.63 -20.92
C SER A 470 1.33 -2.60 -20.78
N LEU A 471 1.71 -2.93 -19.53
CA LEU A 471 2.82 -3.81 -19.18
C LEU A 471 2.37 -5.17 -18.60
N VAL A 472 1.06 -5.46 -18.54
CA VAL A 472 0.51 -6.73 -18.00
C VAL A 472 1.14 -7.98 -18.61
N GLY A 473 1.33 -8.02 -19.94
CA GLY A 473 2.01 -9.13 -20.62
C GLY A 473 3.54 -9.13 -20.54
N ARG A 474 4.18 -8.12 -19.92
CA ARG A 474 5.63 -7.85 -19.98
C ARG A 474 6.31 -7.99 -18.63
N TRP A 475 6.83 -9.18 -18.33
CA TRP A 475 7.46 -9.55 -17.05
C TRP A 475 8.43 -8.49 -16.48
N GLY A 476 9.60 -8.32 -17.11
CA GLY A 476 10.66 -7.43 -16.60
C GLY A 476 10.21 -5.96 -16.47
N PRO A 477 9.76 -5.31 -17.56
CA PRO A 477 9.34 -3.90 -17.51
C PRO A 477 8.14 -3.62 -16.60
N GLY A 478 7.24 -4.59 -16.39
CA GLY A 478 6.14 -4.46 -15.42
C GLY A 478 6.54 -4.69 -13.97
N ASN A 479 7.82 -4.99 -13.69
CA ASN A 479 8.36 -5.39 -12.39
C ASN A 479 7.53 -6.50 -11.71
N TRP A 480 6.99 -7.42 -12.50
CA TRP A 480 6.13 -8.49 -11.99
C TRP A 480 7.00 -9.51 -11.24
N SER A 481 6.93 -9.53 -9.91
CA SER A 481 7.61 -10.56 -9.11
C SER A 481 7.14 -11.97 -9.51
N GLY A 482 8.04 -12.94 -9.44
CA GLY A 482 7.76 -14.36 -9.65
C GLY A 482 7.64 -15.14 -8.34
N SER A 483 7.42 -16.45 -8.46
CA SER A 483 7.50 -17.43 -7.38
C SER A 483 8.91 -17.52 -6.78
N GLU A 484 9.08 -18.34 -5.75
CA GLU A 484 10.39 -18.71 -5.21
C GLU A 484 11.30 -19.36 -6.25
N ASP A 485 10.77 -20.29 -7.06
CA ASP A 485 11.42 -20.86 -8.26
C ASP A 485 11.70 -19.85 -9.39
N MET A 486 11.52 -18.55 -9.16
CA MET A 486 11.60 -17.49 -10.18
C MET A 486 10.68 -17.71 -11.39
N LYS A 487 9.46 -18.26 -11.21
CA LYS A 487 8.45 -18.43 -12.27
C LYS A 487 7.42 -17.30 -12.25
N LEU A 488 7.00 -16.78 -13.40
CA LEU A 488 6.02 -15.68 -13.45
C LEU A 488 4.64 -16.07 -12.88
N ARG A 489 4.21 -17.34 -13.06
CA ARG A 489 2.97 -17.83 -12.45
C ARG A 489 3.22 -18.21 -10.99
N ALA A 490 2.46 -17.62 -10.08
CA ALA A 490 2.60 -17.82 -8.64
C ALA A 490 1.27 -17.57 -7.91
N MET A 491 1.23 -17.84 -6.59
CA MET A 491 0.14 -17.37 -5.73
C MET A 491 0.16 -15.84 -5.69
N ARG A 492 -0.99 -15.17 -5.88
CA ARG A 492 -1.08 -13.71 -5.96
C ARG A 492 -2.31 -13.18 -5.23
N ALA A 493 -2.18 -11.97 -4.68
CA ALA A 493 -3.30 -11.14 -4.30
C ALA A 493 -3.36 -9.88 -5.18
N GLY A 494 -4.55 -9.31 -5.34
CA GLY A 494 -4.74 -8.03 -6.02
C GLY A 494 -5.93 -7.28 -5.41
N VAL A 495 -5.94 -5.96 -5.62
CA VAL A 495 -7.08 -5.11 -5.24
C VAL A 495 -7.56 -4.32 -6.46
N GLY A 496 -8.87 -4.19 -6.60
CA GLY A 496 -9.52 -3.42 -7.65
C GLY A 496 -10.65 -2.55 -7.13
N LEU A 497 -10.92 -1.45 -7.81
CA LEU A 497 -12.04 -0.56 -7.55
C LEU A 497 -13.12 -0.81 -8.60
N GLN A 498 -14.33 -1.15 -8.17
CA GLN A 498 -15.52 -1.24 -9.02
C GLN A 498 -16.49 -0.10 -8.69
N GLU A 499 -17.14 0.46 -9.70
CA GLU A 499 -18.27 1.37 -9.50
C GLU A 499 -19.50 0.80 -10.20
N PHE A 500 -20.60 0.62 -9.47
CA PHE A 500 -21.83 0.02 -9.98
C PHE A 500 -23.04 0.68 -9.33
N ARG A 501 -23.99 1.14 -10.15
CA ARG A 501 -25.24 1.80 -9.71
C ARG A 501 -25.02 2.94 -8.70
N GLY A 502 -23.98 3.75 -8.93
CA GLY A 502 -23.61 4.88 -8.06
C GLY A 502 -22.96 4.50 -6.72
N ARG A 503 -22.65 3.21 -6.50
CA ARG A 503 -21.90 2.72 -5.33
C ARG A 503 -20.52 2.23 -5.74
N ARG A 504 -19.57 2.34 -4.82
CA ARG A 504 -18.17 1.96 -5.02
C ARG A 504 -17.80 0.80 -4.13
N PHE A 505 -17.13 -0.19 -4.71
CA PHE A 505 -16.73 -1.41 -4.03
C PHE A 505 -15.22 -1.62 -4.18
N LEU A 506 -14.55 -1.88 -3.07
CA LEU A 506 -13.16 -2.32 -3.05
C LEU A 506 -13.15 -3.86 -3.12
N LEU A 507 -12.61 -4.41 -4.20
CA LEU A 507 -12.54 -5.84 -4.46
C LEU A 507 -11.14 -6.35 -4.17
N TYR A 508 -11.00 -7.24 -3.20
CA TYR A 508 -9.81 -8.06 -3.00
C TYR A 508 -9.96 -9.38 -3.78
N ALA A 509 -8.91 -9.83 -4.45
CA ALA A 509 -8.89 -11.10 -5.18
C ALA A 509 -7.64 -11.94 -4.86
N PHE A 510 -7.85 -13.20 -4.51
CA PHE A 510 -6.83 -14.21 -4.24
C PHE A 510 -6.78 -15.25 -5.35
N PHE A 511 -5.56 -15.55 -5.82
CA PHE A 511 -5.26 -16.49 -6.89
C PHE A 511 -4.24 -17.52 -6.42
N TRP A 512 -4.55 -18.82 -6.51
CA TRP A 512 -3.60 -19.90 -6.18
C TRP A 512 -2.39 -19.94 -7.12
N SER A 513 -2.61 -19.74 -8.43
CA SER A 513 -1.55 -19.81 -9.44
C SER A 513 -1.93 -18.95 -10.65
N ALA A 514 -1.43 -17.72 -10.70
CA ALA A 514 -1.75 -16.75 -11.75
C ALA A 514 -0.52 -15.96 -12.22
N THR A 515 -0.54 -15.55 -13.48
CA THR A 515 0.23 -14.43 -14.02
C THR A 515 -0.59 -13.12 -13.90
N PRO A 516 0.03 -11.94 -14.09
CA PRO A 516 -0.71 -10.69 -14.21
C PRO A 516 -1.76 -10.69 -15.32
N SER A 517 -1.61 -11.52 -16.36
CA SER A 517 -2.59 -11.64 -17.44
C SER A 517 -3.88 -12.32 -16.97
N ALA A 518 -3.81 -13.38 -16.16
CA ALA A 518 -5.00 -13.99 -15.55
C ALA A 518 -5.69 -13.03 -14.57
N MET A 519 -4.92 -12.29 -13.77
CA MET A 519 -5.46 -11.25 -12.88
C MET A 519 -6.22 -10.17 -13.66
N ALA A 520 -5.64 -9.68 -14.77
CA ALA A 520 -6.30 -8.71 -15.62
C ALA A 520 -7.62 -9.26 -16.17
N ARG A 521 -7.67 -10.50 -16.68
CA ARG A 521 -8.93 -11.09 -17.17
C ARG A 521 -10.00 -11.17 -16.10
N VAL A 522 -9.66 -11.55 -14.87
CA VAL A 522 -10.63 -11.59 -13.75
C VAL A 522 -11.11 -10.19 -13.39
N PHE A 523 -10.22 -9.20 -13.23
CA PHE A 523 -10.64 -7.83 -12.91
C PHE A 523 -11.42 -7.15 -14.06
N GLN A 524 -11.14 -7.51 -15.33
CA GLN A 524 -11.98 -7.11 -16.46
C GLN A 524 -13.37 -7.76 -16.38
N ALA A 525 -13.47 -9.05 -16.04
CA ALA A 525 -14.75 -9.74 -15.92
C ALA A 525 -15.61 -9.12 -14.81
N TYR A 526 -15.02 -8.75 -13.68
CA TYR A 526 -15.69 -7.99 -12.60
C TYR A 526 -15.80 -6.48 -12.88
N GLN A 527 -15.54 -6.00 -14.11
CA GLN A 527 -15.81 -4.61 -14.50
C GLN A 527 -15.09 -3.57 -13.61
N CYS A 528 -13.93 -3.91 -13.05
CA CYS A 528 -13.16 -2.96 -12.24
C CYS A 528 -12.70 -1.79 -13.09
N ARG A 529 -12.87 -0.55 -12.61
CA ARG A 529 -12.38 0.65 -13.29
C ARG A 529 -10.87 0.85 -13.15
N TYR A 530 -10.28 0.27 -12.10
CA TYR A 530 -8.83 0.25 -11.88
C TYR A 530 -8.47 -0.95 -10.99
N ALA A 531 -7.25 -1.50 -11.13
CA ALA A 531 -6.77 -2.58 -10.27
C ALA A 531 -5.23 -2.64 -10.22
N MET A 532 -4.70 -3.08 -9.08
CA MET A 532 -3.26 -3.23 -8.84
C MET A 532 -2.95 -4.56 -8.13
N LEU A 533 -1.67 -4.95 -8.21
CA LEU A 533 -1.13 -6.13 -7.54
C LEU A 533 -0.90 -5.83 -6.04
N LEU A 534 -1.03 -6.85 -5.17
CA LEU A 534 -0.61 -6.80 -3.77
C LEU A 534 0.57 -7.78 -3.55
N ASP A 535 1.04 -7.95 -2.31
CA ASP A 535 2.08 -8.95 -2.02
C ASP A 535 1.60 -10.39 -2.33
N MET A 536 2.54 -11.33 -2.42
CA MET A 536 2.33 -12.58 -3.16
C MET A 536 3.08 -13.79 -2.59
N ASN A 537 3.02 -14.91 -3.29
CA ASN A 537 3.73 -16.17 -3.05
C ASN A 537 3.29 -16.99 -1.83
N ALA A 538 2.82 -16.39 -0.73
CA ALA A 538 2.43 -17.12 0.48
C ALA A 538 1.05 -16.72 1.03
N LEU A 539 0.38 -17.61 1.77
CA LEU A 539 -0.86 -17.28 2.49
C LEU A 539 -0.65 -16.16 3.53
N VAL A 540 0.55 -16.07 4.12
CA VAL A 540 0.96 -14.96 4.99
C VAL A 540 1.12 -13.63 4.24
N HIS A 541 1.42 -13.64 2.95
CA HIS A 541 1.57 -12.41 2.13
C HIS A 541 0.30 -12.06 1.35
N THR A 542 -0.62 -13.01 1.25
CA THR A 542 -1.95 -12.87 0.63
C THR A 542 -3.07 -12.97 1.67
N TYR A 543 -2.76 -12.68 2.94
CA TYR A 543 -3.70 -12.77 4.05
C TYR A 543 -4.87 -11.79 3.86
N LEU A 544 -6.09 -12.29 4.07
CA LEU A 544 -7.28 -11.49 4.31
C LEU A 544 -8.13 -12.14 5.40
N ALA A 545 -8.50 -11.36 6.40
CA ALA A 545 -9.49 -11.73 7.42
C ALA A 545 -10.59 -10.68 7.52
N ILE A 546 -11.82 -11.14 7.74
CA ILE A 546 -12.95 -10.31 8.14
C ILE A 546 -13.29 -10.56 9.61
N TYR A 547 -13.84 -9.53 10.25
CA TYR A 547 -14.07 -9.47 11.68
C TYR A 547 -15.53 -9.16 12.00
N LYS A 548 -16.12 -10.04 12.81
CA LYS A 548 -17.40 -9.80 13.47
C LYS A 548 -17.15 -9.71 14.98
N ARG A 549 -17.62 -8.64 15.60
CA ARG A 549 -17.72 -8.53 17.07
C ARG A 549 -19.16 -8.81 17.49
N ASN A 550 -19.37 -9.62 18.52
CA ASN A 550 -20.52 -9.47 19.43
C ASN A 550 -19.96 -9.15 20.82
N ASP A 551 -20.69 -8.39 21.63
CA ASP A 551 -20.41 -8.02 23.02
C ASP A 551 -18.94 -8.16 23.48
N ALA A 552 -18.51 -9.37 23.85
CA ALA A 552 -17.15 -9.69 24.32
C ALA A 552 -16.29 -10.55 23.36
N ASN A 553 -16.82 -11.09 22.26
CA ASN A 553 -16.12 -12.01 21.37
C ASN A 553 -15.79 -11.40 20.00
N LEU A 554 -14.54 -11.62 19.56
CA LEU A 554 -14.08 -11.35 18.21
C LEU A 554 -14.09 -12.66 17.41
N TYR A 555 -14.99 -12.77 16.42
CA TYR A 555 -14.99 -13.85 15.45
C TYR A 555 -14.15 -13.41 14.24
N VAL A 556 -13.23 -14.27 13.84
CA VAL A 556 -12.31 -14.07 12.72
C VAL A 556 -12.64 -15.09 11.65
N GLN A 557 -12.83 -14.62 10.42
CA GLN A 557 -13.05 -15.49 9.25
C GLN A 557 -12.07 -15.10 8.15
N HIS A 558 -11.23 -16.04 7.73
CA HIS A 558 -10.24 -15.83 6.68
C HIS A 558 -10.81 -16.14 5.31
N LEU A 559 -10.34 -15.45 4.26
CA LEU A 559 -10.76 -15.76 2.88
C LEU A 559 -10.47 -17.22 2.52
N ILE A 560 -9.23 -17.64 2.75
CA ILE A 560 -8.78 -19.02 2.63
C ILE A 560 -8.51 -19.55 4.03
N ARG A 561 -9.04 -20.72 4.37
CA ARG A 561 -8.93 -21.30 5.74
C ARG A 561 -7.49 -21.37 6.24
N GLY A 562 -6.54 -21.77 5.40
CA GLY A 562 -5.11 -21.86 5.77
C GLY A 562 -4.43 -20.53 6.11
N MET A 563 -5.09 -19.38 5.93
CA MET A 563 -4.58 -18.10 6.42
C MET A 563 -4.71 -17.96 7.95
N SER A 564 -5.46 -18.82 8.64
CA SER A 564 -5.51 -18.82 10.12
C SER A 564 -4.19 -19.22 10.77
N GLU A 565 -3.30 -19.91 10.06
CA GLU A 565 -2.02 -20.43 10.57
C GLU A 565 -1.01 -19.34 10.95
N VAL A 566 -1.25 -18.08 10.56
CA VAL A 566 -0.39 -16.95 10.94
C VAL A 566 -0.88 -16.22 12.19
N ASP A 567 -2.14 -16.42 12.58
CA ASP A 567 -2.70 -15.84 13.81
C ASP A 567 -2.17 -16.62 15.02
N ILE A 568 -1.93 -15.94 16.15
CA ILE A 568 -1.26 -16.53 17.31
C ILE A 568 -2.23 -16.82 18.46
N THR A 569 -1.85 -17.71 19.36
CA THR A 569 -2.57 -17.95 20.62
C THR A 569 -1.72 -17.52 21.82
N VAL A 570 -2.21 -16.58 22.62
CA VAL A 570 -1.53 -16.07 23.82
C VAL A 570 -2.37 -16.41 25.04
N LYS A 571 -1.80 -17.20 25.97
CA LYS A 571 -2.49 -17.66 27.20
C LYS A 571 -3.87 -18.30 26.94
N GLY A 572 -3.97 -19.10 25.87
CA GLY A 572 -5.20 -19.77 25.46
C GLY A 572 -6.25 -18.86 24.78
N ARG A 573 -5.93 -17.59 24.51
CA ARG A 573 -6.77 -16.68 23.74
C ARG A 573 -6.25 -16.55 22.32
N TYR A 574 -7.16 -16.61 21.35
CA TYR A 574 -6.87 -16.33 19.95
C TYR A 574 -6.55 -14.83 19.76
N VAL A 575 -5.50 -14.54 19.00
CA VAL A 575 -4.99 -13.18 18.76
C VAL A 575 -4.76 -13.01 17.27
N PRO A 576 -5.69 -12.37 16.53
CA PRO A 576 -5.55 -12.20 15.10
C PRO A 576 -4.43 -11.21 14.74
N ARG A 577 -3.79 -11.50 13.60
CA ARG A 577 -2.76 -10.66 12.98
C ARG A 577 -3.26 -9.24 12.74
N PHE A 578 -2.33 -8.29 12.82
CA PHE A 578 -2.54 -6.84 12.68
C PHE A 578 -3.43 -6.17 13.75
N LEU A 579 -4.31 -6.92 14.44
CA LEU A 579 -5.19 -6.42 15.50
C LEU A 579 -4.62 -6.61 16.91
N GLY A 580 -4.00 -7.76 17.18
CA GLY A 580 -3.61 -8.14 18.55
C GLY A 580 -2.11 -8.25 18.82
N TYR A 581 -1.28 -8.19 17.78
CA TYR A 581 0.18 -8.10 17.87
C TYR A 581 0.74 -7.36 16.66
N ALA A 582 1.90 -6.72 16.85
CA ALA A 582 2.58 -5.96 15.82
C ALA A 582 3.18 -6.89 14.74
N ASP A 583 3.08 -6.51 13.47
CA ASP A 583 3.59 -7.26 12.33
C ASP A 583 4.76 -6.54 11.62
N ASP A 584 5.64 -7.28 10.96
CA ASP A 584 6.72 -6.66 10.17
C ASP A 584 6.24 -6.06 8.84
N ARG A 585 5.09 -6.48 8.32
CA ARG A 585 4.52 -6.03 7.03
C ARG A 585 3.52 -4.90 7.15
N ASP A 586 3.42 -4.10 6.09
CA ASP A 586 2.32 -3.18 5.87
C ASP A 586 1.02 -3.90 5.50
N PHE A 587 -0.10 -3.28 5.87
CA PHE A 587 -1.42 -3.84 5.65
C PHE A 587 -2.47 -2.74 5.49
N PHE A 588 -3.56 -3.11 4.82
CA PHE A 588 -4.78 -2.33 4.79
C PHE A 588 -5.77 -2.88 5.81
N TYR A 589 -6.62 -2.01 6.34
CA TYR A 589 -7.75 -2.40 7.16
C TYR A 589 -8.97 -1.56 6.81
N LEU A 590 -10.15 -2.13 7.03
CA LEU A 590 -11.42 -1.44 6.85
C LEU A 590 -12.10 -1.26 8.19
N THR A 591 -12.52 -0.04 8.49
CA THR A 591 -13.33 0.30 9.66
C THR A 591 -14.79 0.48 9.25
N ARG A 592 -15.74 0.15 10.13
CA ARG A 592 -17.17 0.43 9.89
C ARG A 592 -17.43 1.90 10.11
N LYS A 593 -18.05 2.56 9.12
CA LYS A 593 -18.60 3.90 9.28
C LYS A 593 -19.65 3.88 10.38
N GLU A 594 -19.60 4.86 11.27
CA GLU A 594 -20.75 5.16 12.13
C GLU A 594 -21.91 5.54 11.19
N MET A 595 -23.01 4.77 11.25
CA MET A 595 -24.20 5.16 10.51
C MET A 595 -24.86 6.33 11.24
N PRO A 596 -25.22 7.43 10.54
CA PRO A 596 -25.80 8.62 11.15
C PRO A 596 -27.21 8.37 11.73
#